data_AF-A0A7Y6CV60-F1
#
_entry.id   AF-A0A7Y6CV60-F1
#
_cell.length_a   1.000
_cell.length_b   1.000
_cell.length_c   1.000
_cell.angle_alpha   90.00
_cell.angle_beta   90.00
_cell.angle_gamma   90.00
#
_symmetry.space_group_name_H-M   'P 1'
#
loop_
_entity.id
_entity.type
_entity.pdbx_description
1 polymer ?
#
loop_
_entity_poly.entity_id
_entity_poly.type
_entity_poly.pdbx_seq_one_letter_code
_entity_poly.pdbx_strand_id
1 'polypeptide(L)' 'LIEPFAGDRVEDNLPPIGRCYYGMSTLVCTPGSLSQPGRAGLGTQAGEARLREVLQEGGFGAVRRAAETPLNLVLEARLP' A
#
# COMPACT_ATOMS: atom_id res chain seq x y z
N LEU A 1 -0.50 2.16 -10.22
CA LEU A 1 -0.13 1.24 -9.12
C LEU A 1 -1.38 0.47 -8.70
N ILE A 2 -1.27 -0.84 -8.48
CA ILE A 2 -2.36 -1.68 -7.99
C ILE A 2 -1.86 -2.37 -6.73
N GLU A 3 -2.54 -2.14 -5.60
CA GLU A 3 -2.21 -2.74 -4.31
C GLU A 3 -3.45 -3.37 -3.68
N PRO A 4 -3.30 -4.30 -2.73
CA PRO A 4 -4.41 -4.79 -1.94
C PRO A 4 -5.13 -3.64 -1.24
N PHE A 5 -6.46 -3.67 -1.24
CA PHE A 5 -7.26 -2.64 -0.61
C PHE A 5 -6.93 -2.58 0.89
N ALA A 6 -6.67 -1.37 1.38
CA ALA A 6 -6.43 -1.05 2.78
C ALA A 6 -6.88 0.39 3.05
N GLY A 7 -7.62 0.59 4.14
CA GLY A 7 -7.80 1.90 4.75
C GLY A 7 -6.52 2.40 5.42
N ASP A 8 -6.49 3.68 5.76
CA ASP A 8 -5.31 4.34 6.34
C ASP A 8 -5.12 4.04 7.84
N ARG A 9 -6.11 3.41 8.49
CA ARG A 9 -6.05 3.02 9.90
C ARG A 9 -6.16 1.50 10.01
N VAL A 10 -5.49 0.92 11.01
CA VAL A 10 -5.45 -0.54 11.20
C VAL A 10 -6.85 -1.08 11.45
N GLU A 11 -7.67 -0.40 12.24
CA GLU A 11 -9.05 -0.82 12.55
C GLU A 11 -9.96 -0.95 11.31
N ASP A 12 -9.67 -0.22 10.23
CA ASP A 12 -10.41 -0.31 8.96
C ASP A 12 -10.08 -1.62 8.21
N ASN A 13 -8.98 -2.29 8.59
CA ASN A 13 -8.34 -3.39 7.88
C ASN A 13 -8.41 -4.73 8.64
N LEU A 14 -9.28 -4.86 9.66
CA LEU A 14 -9.40 -6.09 10.45
C LEU A 14 -10.54 -7.08 10.09
N PRO A 15 -11.19 -7.07 8.90
CA PRO A 15 -12.01 -8.21 8.51
C PRO A 15 -11.12 -9.46 8.34
N PRO A 16 -11.69 -10.68 8.30
CA PRO A 16 -10.90 -11.92 8.27
C PRO A 16 -9.78 -11.94 7.22
N ILE A 17 -10.07 -11.48 6.00
CA ILE A 17 -9.07 -11.40 4.93
C ILE A 17 -7.95 -10.38 5.22
N GLY A 18 -8.27 -9.23 5.82
CA GLY A 18 -7.29 -8.20 6.17
C GLY A 18 -6.33 -8.67 7.25
N ARG A 19 -6.82 -9.44 8.23
CA ARG A 19 -5.96 -10.11 9.23
C ARG A 19 -5.01 -11.12 8.58
N CYS A 20 -5.49 -11.89 7.61
CA CYS A 20 -4.64 -12.80 6.83
C CYS A 20 -3.55 -12.02 6.06
N TYR A 21 -3.88 -10.87 5.45
CA TYR A 21 -2.90 -10.02 4.78
C TYR A 21 -1.85 -9.45 5.74
N TYR A 22 -2.24 -8.97 6.93
CA TYR A 22 -1.25 -8.55 7.93
C TYR A 22 -0.33 -9.70 8.35
N GLY A 23 -0.89 -10.89 8.62
CA GLY A 23 -0.12 -12.07 9.00
C GLY A 23 0.89 -12.47 7.93
N MET A 24 0.43 -12.58 6.68
CA MET A 24 1.31 -12.92 5.55
C MET A 24 2.36 -11.82 5.29
N SER A 25 1.95 -10.55 5.26
CA SER A 25 2.85 -9.42 5.01
C SER A 25 3.98 -9.36 6.02
N THR A 26 3.66 -9.56 7.30
CA THR A 26 4.65 -9.52 8.40
C THR A 26 5.75 -10.56 8.19
N LEU A 27 5.41 -11.72 7.62
CA LEU A 27 6.34 -12.82 7.43
C LEU A 27 7.04 -12.79 6.06
N VAL A 28 6.50 -12.07 5.07
CA VAL A 28 6.97 -12.12 3.68
C VAL A 28 7.28 -10.73 3.12
N CYS A 29 6.26 -9.90 2.91
CA CYS A 29 6.41 -8.64 2.17
C CYS A 29 7.17 -7.57 2.97
N THR A 30 6.86 -7.41 4.26
CA THR A 30 7.52 -6.44 5.14
C THR A 30 9.02 -6.70 5.28
N PRO A 31 9.49 -7.92 5.64
CA PRO A 31 10.93 -8.19 5.68
C PRO A 31 11.59 -8.11 4.29
N GLY A 32 10.87 -8.48 3.23
CA GLY A 32 11.34 -8.28 1.85
C GLY A 32 11.58 -6.81 1.51
N SER A 33 10.69 -5.91 1.92
CA SER A 33 10.88 -4.46 1.75
C SER A 33 12.07 -3.94 2.58
N LEU A 34 12.23 -4.42 3.82
CA LEU A 34 13.33 -4.03 4.70
C LEU A 34 14.71 -4.53 4.23
N SER A 35 14.78 -5.55 3.39
CA SER A 35 16.05 -6.05 2.84
C SER A 35 16.54 -5.25 1.63
N GLN A 36 15.68 -4.41 1.04
CA GLN A 36 15.97 -3.61 -0.15
C GLN A 36 16.50 -2.21 0.21
N PRO A 37 17.23 -1.53 -0.69
CA PRO A 37 17.55 -0.12 -0.55
C PRO A 37 16.29 0.72 -0.30
N GLY A 38 16.37 1.69 0.61
CA GLY A 38 15.22 2.50 1.05
C GLY A 38 14.44 1.91 2.24
N ARG A 39 14.47 0.57 2.45
CA ARG A 39 13.95 -0.13 3.64
C ARG A 39 12.60 0.40 4.17
N ALA A 40 11.68 0.70 3.27
CA ALA A 40 10.45 1.42 3.62
C ALA A 40 9.50 0.63 4.53
N GLY A 41 9.56 -0.70 4.48
CA GLY A 41 8.80 -1.57 5.38
C GLY A 41 7.27 -1.50 5.20
N LEU A 42 6.80 -1.06 4.02
CA LEU A 42 5.37 -0.78 3.78
C LEU A 42 4.46 -1.99 3.97
N GLY A 43 4.91 -3.17 3.53
CA GLY A 43 4.08 -4.37 3.52
C GLY A 43 2.86 -4.24 2.59
N THR A 44 1.87 -5.11 2.80
CA THR A 44 0.71 -5.28 1.92
C THR A 44 -0.47 -4.34 2.23
N GLN A 45 -0.51 -3.76 3.43
CA GLN A 45 -1.66 -2.99 3.95
C GLN A 45 -1.23 -1.57 4.34
N ALA A 46 -0.57 -0.87 3.41
CA ALA A 46 0.00 0.45 3.65
C ALA A 46 -1.04 1.59 3.69
N GLY A 47 -2.20 1.42 3.04
CA GLY A 47 -3.22 2.45 2.91
C GLY A 47 -2.92 3.46 1.78
N GLU A 48 -3.96 4.14 1.30
CA GLU A 48 -3.82 5.07 0.18
C GLU A 48 -2.96 6.28 0.52
N ALA A 49 -3.11 6.84 1.72
CA ALA A 49 -2.38 8.03 2.13
C ALA A 49 -0.87 7.77 2.07
N ARG A 50 -0.41 6.65 2.65
CA ARG A 50 1.01 6.31 2.64
C ARG A 50 1.52 5.98 1.23
N LEU A 51 0.73 5.30 0.41
CA LEU A 51 1.10 5.00 -0.98
C LEU A 51 1.23 6.29 -1.82
N ARG A 52 0.37 7.29 -1.60
CA ARG A 52 0.46 8.60 -2.26
C ARG A 52 1.75 9.32 -1.88
N GLU A 53 2.10 9.35 -0.59
CA GLU A 53 3.35 9.95 -0.11
C GLU A 53 4.55 9.30 -0.79
N VAL A 54 4.62 7.97 -0.81
CA VAL A 54 5.74 7.23 -1.45
C VAL A 54 5.82 7.51 -2.95
N LEU A 55 4.68 7.58 -3.65
CA LEU A 55 4.67 7.94 -5.07
C LEU A 55 5.14 9.39 -5.29
N GLN A 56 4.74 10.33 -4.44
CA GLN A 56 5.18 11.71 -4.52
C GLN A 56 6.68 11.86 -4.21
N GLU A 57 7.19 11.17 -3.18
CA GLU A 57 8.62 11.05 -2.88
C GLU A 57 9.39 10.46 -4.08
N GLY A 58 8.75 9.56 -4.84
CA GLY A 58 9.28 8.98 -6.09
C GLY A 58 9.21 9.90 -7.32
N GLY A 59 8.73 11.14 -7.19
CA GLY A 59 8.73 12.15 -8.27
C GLY A 59 7.45 12.25 -9.09
N PHE A 60 6.36 11.56 -8.71
CA PHE A 60 5.08 11.72 -9.37
C PHE A 60 4.38 13.01 -8.91
N GLY A 61 4.03 13.88 -9.85
CA GLY A 61 3.43 15.20 -9.58
C GLY A 61 1.92 15.16 -9.28
N ALA A 62 1.20 14.14 -9.79
CA ALA A 62 -0.22 13.96 -9.52
C ALA A 62 -0.55 12.50 -9.27
N VAL A 63 -1.18 12.21 -8.14
CA VAL A 63 -1.67 10.87 -7.78
C VAL A 63 -3.16 10.95 -7.49
N ARG A 64 -3.96 9.99 -7.98
CA ARG A 64 -5.38 9.87 -7.66
C ARG A 64 -5.85 8.41 -7.62
N ARG A 65 -6.89 8.12 -6.85
CA ARG A 65 -7.63 6.86 -6.97
C ARG A 65 -8.34 6.84 -8.32
N ALA A 66 -8.02 5.85 -9.14
CA ALA A 66 -8.61 5.66 -10.46
C ALA A 66 -9.79 4.67 -10.41
N ALA A 67 -9.68 3.64 -9.56
CA ALA A 67 -10.71 2.65 -9.33
C ALA A 67 -10.46 1.95 -7.99
N GLU A 68 -11.46 1.20 -7.53
CA GLU A 68 -11.33 0.28 -6.40
C GLU A 68 -12.23 -0.94 -6.58
N THR A 69 -11.85 -2.03 -5.95
CA THR A 69 -12.71 -3.19 -5.69
C THR A 69 -12.58 -3.56 -4.20
N PRO A 70 -13.39 -4.48 -3.67
CA PRO A 70 -13.24 -4.91 -2.28
C PRO A 70 -11.85 -5.45 -1.91
N LEU A 71 -11.03 -5.83 -2.90
CA LEU A 71 -9.69 -6.37 -2.69
C LEU A 71 -8.56 -5.53 -3.29
N ASN A 72 -8.85 -4.55 -4.16
CA ASN A 72 -7.81 -3.80 -4.85
C ASN A 72 -8.04 -2.29 -4.74
N LEU A 73 -6.95 -1.58 -4.47
CA LEU A 73 -6.84 -0.13 -4.62
C LEU A 73 -6.05 0.17 -5.90
N VAL A 74 -6.62 0.96 -6.81
CA VAL A 74 -5.97 1.34 -8.06
C VAL A 74 -5.65 2.83 -8.05
N LEU A 75 -4.36 3.15 -8.03
CA LEU A 75 -3.86 4.52 -8.07
C LEU A 75 -3.28 4.84 -9.45
N GLU A 76 -3.78 5.91 -10.06
CA GLU A 76 -3.12 6.58 -11.19
C GLU A 76 -2.08 7.55 -10.64
N ALA A 77 -0.86 7.49 -11.16
CA ALA A 77 0.22 8.42 -10.86
C ALA A 77 0.78 8.97 -12.17
N ARG A 78 0.90 10.30 -12.27
CA ARG A 78 1.41 11.00 -13.46
C ARG A 78 2.66 11.78 -13.10
N LEU A 79 3.63 11.78 -14.01
CA LEU A 79 4.79 12.66 -13.94
C LEU A 79 4.34 14.12 -14.14
N PRO A 80 5.18 15.10 -13.77
CA PRO A 80 4.92 16.52 -14.00
C PRO A 80 4.60 16.87 -15.46
#